data_AF-A0A661ZBZ0-F1
#
_entry.id   AF-A0A661ZBZ0-F1
#
_cell.length_a   1.000
_cell.length_b   1.000
_cell.length_c   1.000
_cell.angle_alpha   90.00
_cell.angle_beta   90.00
_cell.angle_gamma   90.00
#
_symmetry.space_group_name_H-M   'P 1'
#
loop_
_entity.id
_entity.type
_entity.pdbx_description
1 polymer ?
#
loop_
_entity_poly.entity_id
_entity_poly.type
_entity_poly.pdbx_seq_one_letter_code
_entity_poly.pdbx_strand_id
1 'polypeptide(L)'
;MINSLFIKRLFLTVAMIYVNVFAAKSTSPVFFLKASGGVYDFVIENNFIYAATDAGVLDIFNFKTKKKIKKILIPNIKNFNGNLKQTKLFSEDKQYGIDG
;
A
#
# COMPACT_ATOMS: atom_id res chain seq x y z
N MET A 1 19.62 -16.11 -52.90
CA MET A 1 20.55 -15.10 -52.34
C MET A 1 19.75 -14.21 -51.41
N ILE A 2 20.03 -14.20 -50.10
CA ILE A 2 19.26 -13.38 -49.15
C ILE A 2 19.67 -11.92 -49.31
N ASN A 3 18.70 -11.01 -49.41
CA ASN A 3 18.95 -9.58 -49.63
C ASN A 3 19.63 -8.97 -48.39
N SER A 4 20.77 -8.30 -48.59
CA SER A 4 21.52 -7.64 -47.51
C SER A 4 20.72 -6.52 -46.82
N LEU A 5 19.79 -5.87 -47.52
CA LEU A 5 18.86 -4.89 -46.95
C LEU A 5 17.87 -5.55 -45.98
N PHE A 6 17.42 -6.76 -46.30
CA PHE A 6 16.52 -7.54 -45.44
C PHE A 6 17.21 -7.94 -44.14
N ILE A 7 18.47 -8.40 -44.21
CA ILE A 7 19.28 -8.75 -43.03
C ILE A 7 19.50 -7.53 -42.12
N LYS A 8 19.81 -6.35 -42.69
CA LYS A 8 19.98 -5.11 -41.91
C LYS A 8 18.69 -4.69 -41.19
N ARG A 9 17.54 -4.79 -41.85
CA ARG A 9 16.22 -4.50 -41.24
C ARG A 9 15.91 -5.47 -40.11
N LEU A 10 16.13 -6.77 -40.34
CA LEU A 10 15.92 -7.79 -39.31
C LEU A 10 16.80 -7.54 -38.08
N PHE A 11 18.09 -7.24 -38.29
CA PHE A 11 19.01 -6.90 -37.21
C PHE A 11 18.54 -5.68 -36.41
N LEU A 12 18.12 -4.60 -37.08
CA LEU A 12 17.61 -3.40 -36.41
C LEU A 12 16.36 -3.69 -35.57
N THR A 13 15.42 -4.47 -36.10
CA THR A 13 14.20 -4.86 -35.37
C THR A 13 14.53 -5.69 -34.12
N VAL A 14 15.43 -6.66 -34.24
CA VAL A 14 15.86 -7.50 -33.11
C VAL A 14 16.59 -6.65 -32.05
N ALA A 15 17.45 -5.73 -32.47
CA ALA A 15 18.14 -4.82 -31.57
C ALA A 15 17.16 -3.91 -30.81
N MET A 16 16.14 -3.37 -31.49
CA MET A 16 15.09 -2.56 -30.85
C MET A 16 14.29 -3.35 -29.80
N ILE A 17 13.93 -4.60 -30.10
CA ILE A 17 13.21 -5.46 -29.16
C ILE A 17 14.07 -5.74 -27.92
N TYR A 18 15.36 -6.02 -28.12
CA TYR A 18 16.30 -6.31 -27.02
C TYR A 18 16.39 -5.13 -26.04
N VAL A 19 16.53 -3.89 -26.55
CA VAL A 19 16.62 -2.69 -25.70
C VAL A 19 15.37 -2.51 -24.81
N ASN A 20 14.18 -2.79 -25.33
CA ASN A 20 12.93 -2.65 -24.56
C ASN A 20 12.80 -3.66 -23.42
N VAL A 21 13.27 -4.90 -23.62
CA VAL A 21 13.22 -5.94 -22.58
C VAL A 21 14.13 -5.59 -21.39
N PHE A 22 15.32 -5.02 -21.64
CA PHE A 22 16.25 -4.64 -20.58
C PHE A 22 15.95 -3.28 -19.94
N ALA A 23 15.16 -2.42 -20.60
CA ALA A 23 14.70 -1.14 -20.04
C ALA A 23 13.53 -1.31 -19.04
N ALA A 24 12.95 -2.50 -18.94
CA ALA A 24 11.85 -2.77 -18.01
C ALA A 24 12.33 -2.68 -16.55
N LYS A 25 12.00 -1.56 -15.90
CA LYS A 25 12.29 -1.36 -14.47
C LYS A 25 11.32 -2.22 -13.64
N SER A 26 11.86 -3.19 -12.91
CA SER A 26 11.07 -3.95 -11.93
C SER A 26 10.60 -3.02 -10.80
N THR A 27 9.30 -2.91 -10.62
CA THR A 27 8.70 -2.21 -9.48
C THR A 27 8.36 -3.23 -8.42
N SER A 28 9.15 -3.27 -7.34
CA SER A 28 8.85 -4.06 -6.16
C SER A 28 8.56 -3.13 -4.96
N PRO A 29 7.73 -3.58 -4.00
CA PRO A 29 7.53 -2.83 -2.77
C PRO A 29 8.84 -2.64 -2.00
N VAL A 30 9.09 -1.44 -1.50
CA VAL A 30 10.32 -1.11 -0.74
C VAL A 30 10.29 -1.72 0.67
N PHE A 31 9.11 -1.92 1.23
CA PHE A 31 8.89 -2.57 2.53
C PHE A 31 7.44 -3.01 2.70
N PHE A 32 7.19 -3.85 3.70
CA PHE A 32 5.86 -4.28 4.11
C PHE A 32 5.65 -4.00 5.60
N LEU A 33 4.43 -3.64 5.98
CA LEU A 33 4.00 -3.49 7.38
C LEU A 33 2.83 -4.42 7.64
N LYS A 34 2.93 -5.25 8.69
CA LYS A 34 1.87 -6.20 9.05
C LYS A 34 0.84 -5.53 9.98
N ALA A 35 -0.34 -5.26 9.44
CA ALA A 35 -1.49 -4.76 10.20
C ALA A 35 -2.14 -5.87 11.07
N SER A 36 -3.02 -5.46 11.97
CA SER A 36 -3.77 -6.31 12.89
C SER A 36 -4.99 -6.96 12.24
N GLY A 37 -5.43 -6.43 11.09
CA GLY A 37 -6.52 -6.93 10.25
C GLY A 37 -6.38 -6.40 8.83
N GLY A 38 -7.43 -6.56 8.01
CA GLY A 38 -7.53 -5.93 6.70
C GLY A 38 -7.58 -4.41 6.83
N VAL A 39 -6.70 -3.71 6.11
CA VAL A 39 -6.64 -2.24 6.15
C VAL A 39 -7.70 -1.67 5.22
N TYR A 40 -8.60 -0.83 5.75
CA TYR A 40 -9.61 -0.13 4.96
C TYR A 40 -9.19 1.27 4.57
N ASP A 41 -8.47 1.96 5.45
CA ASP A 41 -7.97 3.32 5.23
C ASP A 41 -6.64 3.50 5.97
N PHE A 42 -5.84 4.48 5.55
CA PHE A 42 -4.68 4.92 6.30
C PHE A 42 -4.29 6.37 6.01
N VAL A 43 -3.79 7.04 7.04
CA VAL A 43 -3.23 8.40 6.95
C VAL A 43 -1.76 8.38 7.33
N ILE A 44 -0.94 9.16 6.62
CA ILE A 44 0.47 9.40 6.96
C ILE A 44 0.62 10.81 7.50
N GLU A 45 1.10 10.93 8.73
CA GLU A 45 1.33 12.23 9.36
C GLU A 45 2.53 12.17 10.31
N ASN A 46 3.37 13.22 10.30
CA ASN A 46 4.47 13.38 11.26
C ASN A 46 5.35 12.13 11.42
N ASN A 47 5.62 11.44 10.31
CA ASN A 47 6.40 10.20 10.26
C ASN A 47 5.72 8.98 10.93
N PHE A 48 4.42 9.03 11.11
CA PHE A 48 3.58 7.92 11.54
C PHE A 48 2.58 7.54 10.45
N ILE A 49 2.21 6.27 10.43
CA ILE A 49 1.12 5.74 9.61
C ILE A 49 0.05 5.26 10.57
N TYR A 50 -1.16 5.77 10.41
CA TYR A 50 -2.35 5.40 11.16
C TYR A 50 -3.22 4.58 10.22
N ALA A 51 -3.52 3.32 10.56
CA ALA A 51 -4.24 2.41 9.67
C ALA A 51 -5.51 1.84 10.33
N ALA A 52 -6.67 2.17 9.75
CA ALA A 52 -7.98 1.57 10.00
C ALA A 52 -7.93 0.09 9.70
N THR A 53 -8.36 -0.73 10.63
CA THR A 53 -8.54 -2.16 10.34
C THR A 53 -9.96 -2.65 10.60
N ASP A 54 -10.34 -3.66 9.84
CA ASP A 54 -11.55 -4.45 10.07
C ASP A 54 -11.53 -5.26 11.38
N ALA A 55 -10.39 -5.30 12.06
CA ALA A 55 -10.23 -5.91 13.37
C ALA A 55 -10.64 -4.99 14.53
N GLY A 56 -11.07 -3.76 14.25
CA GLY A 56 -11.41 -2.77 15.28
C GLY A 56 -10.17 -2.20 15.95
N VAL A 57 -9.05 -2.18 15.22
CA VAL A 57 -7.77 -1.67 15.71
C VAL A 57 -7.27 -0.56 14.80
N LEU A 58 -6.93 0.60 15.38
CA LEU A 58 -6.09 1.59 14.72
C LEU A 58 -4.63 1.21 14.98
N ASP A 59 -3.95 0.68 13.96
CA ASP A 59 -2.52 0.41 14.05
C ASP A 59 -1.73 1.68 13.78
N ILE A 60 -0.75 1.97 14.64
CA ILE A 60 0.15 3.11 14.47
C ILE A 60 1.57 2.57 14.22
N PHE A 61 2.11 2.91 13.06
CA PHE A 61 3.47 2.55 12.66
C PHE A 61 4.35 3.79 12.61
N ASN A 62 5.63 3.63 12.91
CA ASN A 62 6.63 4.65 12.62
C ASN A 62 7.20 4.39 11.22
N PHE A 63 7.07 5.39 10.34
CA PHE A 63 7.46 5.29 8.93
C PHE A 63 8.98 5.11 8.74
N LYS A 64 9.79 5.81 9.55
CA LYS A 64 11.26 5.70 9.53
C LYS A 64 11.75 4.34 9.99
N THR A 65 11.26 3.86 11.13
CA THR A 65 11.75 2.60 11.73
C THR A 65 11.08 1.37 11.14
N LYS A 66 10.01 1.55 10.35
CA LYS A 66 9.20 0.49 9.72
C LYS A 66 8.64 -0.50 10.74
N LYS A 67 8.30 0.00 11.94
CA LYS A 67 7.80 -0.80 13.06
C LYS A 67 6.44 -0.31 13.51
N LYS A 68 5.58 -1.26 13.89
CA LYS A 68 4.36 -0.96 14.63
C LYS A 68 4.76 -0.51 16.03
N ILE A 69 4.34 0.68 16.43
CA ILE A 69 4.69 1.28 17.71
C ILE A 69 3.54 1.30 18.71
N LYS A 70 2.29 1.32 18.21
CA LYS A 70 1.11 1.38 19.06
C LYS A 70 -0.09 0.76 18.35
N LYS A 71 -1.05 0.32 19.15
CA LYS A 71 -2.38 -0.10 18.72
C LYS A 71 -3.40 0.61 19.58
N ILE A 72 -4.47 1.09 18.97
CA ILE A 72 -5.66 1.56 19.71
C ILE A 72 -6.78 0.58 19.38
N LEU A 73 -7.21 -0.17 20.41
CA LEU A 73 -8.32 -1.11 20.28
C LEU A 73 -9.63 -0.36 20.51
N ILE A 74 -10.55 -0.47 19.55
CA ILE A 74 -11.91 0.02 19.68
C ILE A 74 -12.78 -1.13 20.22
N PRO A 75 -13.52 -0.91 21.32
CA PRO A 75 -14.42 -1.92 21.88
C PRO A 75 -15.44 -2.42 20.86
N ASN A 76 -15.83 -3.69 20.99
CA ASN A 76 -16.90 -4.29 20.19
C ASN A 76 -18.24 -3.57 20.42
N ILE A 77 -19.04 -3.47 19.35
CA ILE A 77 -20.39 -2.88 19.40
C ILE A 77 -21.46 -3.97 19.45
N LYS A 78 -22.58 -3.69 20.13
CA LYS A 78 -23.76 -4.55 20.04
C LYS A 78 -24.51 -4.27 18.74
N ASN A 79 -24.94 -5.32 18.06
CA ASN A 79 -25.85 -5.18 16.93
C ASN A 79 -27.30 -4.99 17.40
N PHE A 80 -28.22 -4.78 16.46
CA PHE A 80 -29.65 -4.59 16.73
C PHE A 80 -30.31 -5.75 17.50
N ASN A 81 -29.71 -6.94 17.44
CA ASN A 81 -30.20 -8.15 18.12
C ASN A 81 -29.53 -8.35 19.50
N GLY A 82 -28.75 -7.38 19.98
CA GLY A 82 -28.05 -7.43 21.27
C GLY A 82 -26.74 -8.23 21.28
N ASN A 83 -26.37 -8.88 20.17
CA ASN A 83 -25.15 -9.67 20.06
C ASN A 83 -23.94 -8.76 19.86
N LEU A 84 -22.83 -9.07 20.55
CA LEU A 84 -21.56 -8.39 20.33
C LEU A 84 -21.00 -8.71 18.95
N LYS A 85 -20.62 -7.67 18.21
CA LYS A 85 -19.95 -7.72 16.92
C LYS A 85 -18.63 -6.97 17.00
N GLN A 86 -17.61 -7.53 16.35
CA GLN A 86 -16.33 -6.86 16.24
C GLN A 86 -16.50 -5.53 15.50
N THR A 87 -15.96 -4.46 16.08
CA THR A 87 -15.98 -3.13 15.48
C THR A 87 -15.04 -3.11 14.28
N LYS A 88 -15.42 -2.38 13.24
CA LYS A 88 -14.59 -2.13 12.06
C LYS A 88 -14.31 -0.64 11.98
N LEU A 89 -13.05 -0.25 11.76
CA LEU A 89 -12.71 1.13 11.43
C LEU A 89 -12.66 1.24 9.92
N PHE A 90 -13.53 2.08 9.35
CA PHE A 90 -13.66 2.24 7.90
C PHE A 90 -12.87 3.42 7.36
N SER A 91 -12.64 4.45 8.18
CA SER A 91 -11.88 5.62 7.78
C SER A 91 -11.31 6.31 9.01
N GLU A 92 -10.17 6.95 8.82
CA GLU A 92 -9.63 7.94 9.74
C GLU A 92 -9.43 9.25 8.99
N ASP A 93 -9.89 10.33 9.60
CA ASP A 93 -9.59 11.67 9.11
C ASP A 93 -8.81 12.44 10.17
N LYS A 94 -7.90 13.29 9.70
CA LYS A 94 -7.27 14.28 10.53
C LYS A 94 -8.20 15.47 10.62
N GLN A 95 -8.69 15.75 11.82
CA GLN A 95 -9.35 17.02 12.07
C GLN A 95 -8.30 18.15 12.02
N TYR A 96 -8.33 18.96 10.96
CA TYR A 96 -7.64 20.25 10.95
C TYR A 96 -8.47 21.21 11.80
N GLY A 97 -8.06 21.42 13.05
CA GLY A 97 -8.60 22.49 13.88
C GLY A 97 -8.10 23.83 13.38
N ILE A 98 -9.02 24.80 13.26
CA ILE A 98 -8.70 26.22 13.17
C ILE A 98 -7.81 26.53 14.38
N ASP A 99 -6.58 26.95 14.12
CA ASP A 99 -5.66 27.42 15.15
C ASP A 99 -6.37 28.51 15.97
N GLY A 100 -6.44 28.31 17.29
CA GLY A 100 -6.83 29.34 18.25
C GLY A 100 -5.67 30.25 18.57
#